data_AF-A0A4P9VQ55-F1
#
_entry.id   AF-A0A4P9VQ55-F1
#
_cell.length_a   1.000
_cell.length_b   1.000
_cell.length_c   1.000
_cell.angle_alpha   90.00
_cell.angle_beta   90.00
_cell.angle_gamma   90.00
#
_symmetry.space_group_name_H-M   'P 1'
#
loop_
_entity.id
_entity.type
_entity.pdbx_description
1 polymer ?
#
loop_
_entity_poly.entity_id
_entity_poly.type
_entity_poly.pdbx_seq_one_letter_code
_entity_poly.pdbx_strand_id
1 'polypeptide(L)'
;MFWKKKDTYKLIPVLPTSHRNIFIRAIEISTDPIVLINNKIIKDYSEAGMLTRRHILECHSIEVRDGVVGVVGFHDHPKEMWINENYREFACYCEGMHWLTIQGPAS
;
A
#
# COMPACT_ATOMS: atom_id res chain seq x y z
N MET A 1 5.91 -19.43 -23.23
CA MET A 1 5.50 -18.12 -22.68
C MET A 1 4.61 -18.39 -21.47
N PHE A 2 5.21 -18.48 -20.29
CA PHE A 2 4.50 -18.87 -19.07
C PHE A 2 3.71 -17.66 -18.56
N TRP A 3 2.41 -17.66 -18.84
CA TRP A 3 1.46 -16.77 -18.17
C TRP A 3 1.41 -17.21 -16.71
N LYS A 4 2.18 -16.55 -15.83
CA LYS A 4 1.95 -16.66 -14.38
C LYS A 4 0.51 -16.21 -14.13
N LYS A 5 -0.32 -17.10 -13.59
CA LYS A 5 -1.62 -16.71 -13.02
C LYS A 5 -1.34 -15.52 -12.11
N LYS A 6 -1.94 -14.36 -12.43
CA LYS A 6 -1.99 -13.23 -11.51
C LYS A 6 -2.79 -13.74 -10.33
N ASP A 7 -2.12 -14.10 -9.24
CA ASP A 7 -2.80 -14.56 -8.05
C ASP A 7 -3.91 -13.56 -7.72
N THR A 8 -5.13 -14.06 -7.73
CA THR A 8 -6.35 -13.26 -7.66
C THR A 8 -6.63 -13.02 -6.18
N TYR A 9 -5.71 -12.36 -5.51
CA TYR A 9 -5.89 -12.00 -4.11
C TYR A 9 -7.02 -10.99 -3.99
N LYS A 10 -7.86 -11.16 -2.98
CA LYS A 10 -8.90 -10.18 -2.65
C LYS A 10 -8.24 -8.91 -2.12
N LEU A 11 -8.81 -7.77 -2.49
CA LEU A 11 -8.36 -6.46 -2.03
C LEU A 11 -9.43 -5.86 -1.13
N ILE A 12 -8.99 -5.28 -0.02
CA ILE A 12 -9.77 -4.47 0.90
C ILE A 12 -9.65 -3.02 0.43
N PRO A 13 -10.71 -2.40 -0.12
CA PRO A 13 -10.69 -0.98 -0.43
C PRO A 13 -10.63 -0.15 0.85
N VAL A 14 -9.79 0.88 0.88
CA VAL A 14 -9.60 1.75 2.05
C VAL A 14 -9.45 3.22 1.65
N LEU A 15 -9.93 4.12 2.50
CA LEU A 15 -9.71 5.56 2.38
C LEU A 15 -8.61 6.00 3.36
N PRO A 16 -7.43 6.43 2.89
CA PRO A 16 -6.33 6.84 3.75
C PRO A 16 -6.49 8.27 4.26
N THR A 17 -6.15 8.49 5.52
CA THR A 17 -5.97 9.81 6.16
C THR A 17 -4.49 10.09 6.46
N SER A 18 -3.66 9.04 6.61
CA SER A 18 -2.21 9.15 6.83
C SER A 18 -1.40 8.18 5.97
N HIS A 19 -1.13 8.55 4.71
CA HIS A 19 -0.40 7.71 3.76
C HIS A 19 0.96 7.25 4.25
N ARG A 20 1.78 8.18 4.76
CA ARG A 20 3.17 7.86 5.16
C ARG A 20 3.17 6.80 6.26
N ASN A 21 2.33 6.96 7.29
CA ASN A 21 2.26 5.99 8.38
C ASN A 21 1.81 4.61 7.88
N ILE A 22 0.83 4.56 6.97
CA ILE A 22 0.38 3.30 6.37
C ILE A 22 1.52 2.60 5.63
N PHE A 23 2.24 3.32 4.76
CA PHE A 23 3.32 2.73 3.96
C PHE A 23 4.52 2.32 4.82
N ILE A 24 4.93 3.14 5.79
CA ILE A 24 5.98 2.76 6.73
C ILE A 24 5.58 1.52 7.52
N ARG A 25 4.34 1.46 8.03
CA ARG A 25 3.86 0.28 8.75
C ARG A 25 3.82 -0.97 7.88
N ALA A 26 3.45 -0.85 6.61
CA ALA A 26 3.49 -1.97 5.66
C ALA A 26 4.90 -2.48 5.42
N ILE A 27 5.89 -1.58 5.34
CA ILE A 27 7.32 -1.94 5.21
C ILE A 27 7.79 -2.69 6.46
N GLU A 28 7.43 -2.22 7.66
CA GLU A 28 7.84 -2.82 8.94
C GLU A 28 7.33 -4.25 9.15
N ILE A 29 6.11 -4.56 8.68
CA ILE A 29 5.50 -5.89 8.85
C ILE A 29 5.90 -6.88 7.73
N SER A 30 6.52 -6.38 6.66
CA SER A 30 6.92 -7.21 5.51
C SER A 30 8.23 -7.92 5.80
N THR A 31 8.36 -9.17 5.35
CA THR A 31 9.61 -9.93 5.50
C THR A 31 10.65 -9.50 4.45
N ASP A 32 10.21 -9.26 3.22
CA ASP A 32 11.04 -8.82 2.09
C ASP A 32 10.40 -7.58 1.42
N PRO A 33 10.49 -6.39 2.05
CA PRO A 33 9.80 -5.20 1.58
C PRO A 33 10.38 -4.63 0.27
N ILE A 34 9.53 -4.48 -0.74
CA ILE A 34 9.84 -3.78 -2.00
C ILE A 34 8.84 -2.64 -2.18
N VAL A 35 9.34 -1.41 -2.23
CA VAL A 35 8.51 -0.22 -2.44
C VAL A 35 8.69 0.31 -3.86
N LEU A 36 7.59 0.43 -4.59
CA LEU A 36 7.53 0.90 -5.97
C LEU A 36 6.79 2.24 -6.01
N ILE A 37 7.41 3.28 -6.55
CA ILE A 37 6.72 4.53 -6.91
C ILE A 37 6.79 4.70 -8.42
N ASN A 38 5.65 4.83 -9.08
CA ASN A 38 5.54 4.89 -10.55
C ASN A 38 6.37 3.77 -11.22
N ASN A 39 6.25 2.54 -10.71
CA ASN A 39 6.99 1.34 -11.12
C ASN A 39 8.52 1.38 -10.92
N LYS A 40 9.06 2.36 -10.19
CA LYS A 40 10.49 2.42 -9.83
C LYS A 40 10.68 2.02 -8.38
N ILE A 41 11.63 1.11 -8.14
CA ILE A 41 12.01 0.71 -6.79
C ILE A 41 12.68 1.89 -6.11
N ILE A 42 12.20 2.24 -4.93
CA ILE A 42 12.85 3.20 -4.04
C ILE A 42 13.41 2.47 -2.82
N LYS A 43 14.50 2.99 -2.26
CA LYS A 43 15.16 2.42 -1.07
C LYS A 43 15.32 3.43 0.07
N ASP A 44 15.08 4.72 -0.20
CA ASP A 44 15.14 5.78 0.80
C ASP A 44 13.73 6.11 1.30
N TYR A 45 13.45 5.68 2.53
CA TYR A 45 12.19 5.89 3.23
C TYR A 45 12.27 7.01 4.28
N SER A 46 13.42 7.69 4.38
CA SER A 46 13.63 8.78 5.33
C SER A 46 12.67 9.97 5.05
N GLU A 47 12.65 10.94 5.95
CA GLU A 47 11.87 12.18 5.77
C GLU A 47 12.36 13.02 4.57
N ALA A 48 13.61 12.80 4.11
CA ALA A 48 14.15 13.44 2.91
C ALA A 48 13.82 12.65 1.62
N GLY A 49 13.29 11.42 1.76
CA GLY A 49 13.02 10.51 0.66
C GLY A 49 11.70 10.77 -0.07
N MET A 50 11.26 9.77 -0.85
CA MET A 50 10.07 9.89 -1.69
C MET A 50 8.76 9.53 -0.98
N LEU A 51 8.81 8.97 0.24
CA LEU A 51 7.63 8.61 1.02
C LEU A 51 7.05 9.79 1.83
N THR A 52 7.18 11.02 1.35
CA THR A 52 6.57 12.19 2.00
C THR A 52 5.13 12.35 1.52
N ARG A 53 4.27 12.99 2.34
CA ARG A 53 2.87 13.25 1.97
C ARG A 53 2.76 13.96 0.62
N ARG A 54 3.63 14.94 0.35
CA ARG A 54 3.64 15.69 -0.92
C ARG A 54 3.88 14.76 -2.11
N HIS A 55 4.96 13.99 -2.09
CA HIS A 55 5.31 13.11 -3.20
C HIS A 55 4.27 12.00 -3.42
N ILE A 56 3.70 11.45 -2.35
CA ILE A 56 2.65 10.43 -2.45
C ILE A 56 1.39 10.99 -3.11
N LEU A 57 0.98 12.22 -2.79
CA LEU A 57 -0.21 12.82 -3.39
C LEU A 57 -0.01 13.23 -4.87
N GLU A 58 1.23 13.38 -5.31
CA GLU A 58 1.60 13.77 -6.67
C GLU A 58 1.95 12.57 -7.57
N CYS A 59 2.15 11.37 -7.02
CA CYS A 59 2.51 10.19 -7.80
C CYS A 59 1.28 9.49 -8.39
N HIS A 60 1.50 8.80 -9.51
CA HIS A 60 0.46 8.05 -10.23
C HIS A 60 0.18 6.71 -9.55
N SER A 61 1.20 6.08 -8.99
CA SER A 61 1.03 4.82 -8.28
C SER A 61 2.12 4.63 -7.24
N ILE A 62 1.75 3.99 -6.15
CA ILE A 62 2.67 3.48 -5.15
C ILE A 62 2.21 2.10 -4.71
N GLU A 63 3.17 1.23 -4.47
CA GLU A 63 2.91 -0.12 -3.99
C GLU A 63 4.01 -0.55 -3.04
N VAL A 64 3.62 -1.09 -1.89
CA VAL A 64 4.50 -1.87 -1.02
C VAL A 64 4.21 -3.34 -1.25
N ARG A 65 5.25 -4.11 -1.52
CA ARG A 65 5.20 -5.57 -1.68
C ARG A 65 6.02 -6.27 -0.61
N ASP A 66 5.63 -7.48 -0.28
CA ASP A 66 6.40 -8.46 0.46
C ASP A 66 6.82 -9.56 -0.53
N GLY A 67 8.04 -9.44 -1.05
CA GLY A 67 8.51 -10.19 -2.21
C GLY A 67 7.63 -9.98 -3.43
N VAL A 68 6.86 -11.00 -3.81
CA VAL A 68 5.95 -10.97 -4.98
C VAL A 68 4.52 -10.59 -4.65
N VAL A 69 4.17 -10.47 -3.37
CA VAL A 69 2.79 -10.21 -2.91
C VAL A 69 2.62 -8.72 -2.66
N GLY A 70 1.65 -8.08 -3.31
CA GLY A 70 1.26 -6.70 -2.98
C GLY A 70 0.62 -6.64 -1.60
N VAL A 71 1.09 -5.74 -0.74
CA VAL A 71 0.60 -5.53 0.64
C VAL A 71 -0.42 -4.40 0.64
N VAL A 72 -0.03 -3.24 0.11
CA VAL A 72 -0.84 -2.02 0.09
C VAL A 72 -0.37 -1.11 -1.04
N GLY A 73 -1.30 -0.37 -1.63
CA GLY A 73 -0.97 0.59 -2.66
C GLY A 73 -2.17 1.35 -3.19
N PHE A 74 -1.92 2.13 -4.24
CA PHE A 74 -2.95 2.67 -5.11
C PHE A 74 -2.44 2.76 -6.54
N HIS A 75 -3.37 2.82 -7.47
CA HIS A 75 -3.14 3.19 -8.86
C HIS A 75 -4.09 4.35 -9.19
N ASP A 76 -3.59 5.40 -9.81
CA ASP A 76 -4.27 6.62 -10.28
C ASP A 76 -4.74 7.59 -9.20
N HIS A 77 -5.21 7.09 -8.05
CA HIS A 77 -5.87 7.90 -7.04
C HIS A 77 -5.31 7.68 -5.62
N PRO A 78 -4.48 8.59 -5.09
CA PRO A 78 -3.93 8.43 -3.74
C PRO A 78 -4.99 8.42 -2.64
N LYS A 79 -6.21 8.91 -2.90
CA LYS A 79 -7.31 8.90 -1.93
C LYS A 79 -8.05 7.56 -1.88
N GLU A 80 -7.75 6.64 -2.78
CA GLU A 80 -8.37 5.33 -2.87
C GLU A 80 -7.26 4.29 -2.88
N MET A 81 -7.03 3.70 -1.72
CA MET A 81 -6.00 2.69 -1.54
C MET A 81 -6.64 1.31 -1.47
N TRP A 82 -5.82 0.30 -1.70
CA TRP A 82 -6.17 -1.09 -1.47
C TRP A 82 -5.17 -1.70 -0.50
N ILE A 83 -5.64 -2.63 0.33
CA ILE A 83 -4.81 -3.51 1.14
C ILE A 83 -5.13 -4.95 0.73
N ASN A 84 -4.12 -5.79 0.60
CA ASN A 84 -4.34 -7.20 0.31
C ASN A 84 -4.99 -7.88 1.52
N GLU A 85 -6.03 -8.68 1.26
CA GLU A 85 -6.81 -9.40 2.27
C GLU A 85 -5.95 -10.27 3.21
N ASN A 86 -4.82 -10.80 2.72
CA ASN A 86 -3.86 -11.56 3.54
C ASN A 86 -3.24 -10.71 4.67
N TYR A 87 -3.31 -9.39 4.57
CA TYR A 87 -2.85 -8.40 5.54
C TYR A 87 -4.03 -7.71 6.26
N ARG A 88 -5.15 -8.42 6.46
CA ARG A 88 -6.33 -7.91 7.16
C ARG A 88 -6.02 -7.38 8.57
N GLU A 89 -5.15 -8.04 9.32
CA GLU A 89 -4.74 -7.57 10.65
C GLU A 89 -4.06 -6.20 10.58
N PHE A 90 -3.25 -5.97 9.55
CA PHE A 90 -2.64 -4.67 9.26
C PHE A 90 -3.70 -3.62 8.89
N ALA A 91 -4.70 -3.97 8.07
CA ALA A 91 -5.80 -3.07 7.76
C ALA A 91 -6.57 -2.65 9.02
N CYS A 92 -6.94 -3.61 9.88
CA CYS A 92 -7.64 -3.35 11.14
C CYS A 92 -6.78 -2.52 12.12
N TYR A 93 -5.47 -2.78 12.18
CA TYR A 93 -4.55 -1.96 12.97
C TYR A 93 -4.55 -0.50 12.48
N CYS A 94 -4.40 -0.27 11.18
CA CYS A 94 -4.39 1.09 10.63
C CYS A 94 -5.73 1.81 10.82
N GLU A 95 -6.85 1.10 10.74
CA GLU A 95 -8.18 1.64 11.07
C GLU A 95 -8.29 2.03 12.55
N GLY A 96 -7.82 1.17 13.47
CA GLY A 96 -7.78 1.45 14.91
C GLY A 96 -6.88 2.64 15.28
N MET A 97 -5.86 2.92 14.47
CA MET A 97 -5.00 4.11 14.59
C MET A 97 -5.57 5.36 13.91
N HIS A 98 -6.76 5.28 13.31
CA HIS A 98 -7.41 6.32 12.51
C HIS A 98 -6.58 6.80 11.31
N TRP A 99 -5.72 5.94 10.75
CA TRP A 99 -4.90 6.26 9.58
C TRP A 99 -5.61 5.97 8.26
N LEU A 100 -6.67 5.16 8.31
CA LEU A 100 -7.55 4.87 7.20
C LEU A 100 -8.95 4.50 7.69
N THR A 101 -9.87 4.36 6.75
CA THR A 101 -11.18 3.75 6.96
C THR A 101 -11.32 2.58 6.00
N ILE A 102 -11.67 1.39 6.50
CA ILE A 102 -11.98 0.25 5.66
C ILE A 102 -13.34 0.48 5.00
N GLN A 103 -13.38 0.40 3.68
CA GLN A 103 -14.65 0.44 2.96
C GLN A 103 -15.29 -0.95 3.08
N GLY A 104 -16.59 -1.00 3.39
CA GLY A 104 -17.36 -2.23 3.32
C GLY A 104 -17.32 -2.84 1.91
N PRO A 105 -17.79 -4.08 1.71
CA PRO A 105 -17.92 -4.62 0.36
C PRO A 105 -18.66 -3.60 -0.51
N ALA A 106 -18.09 -3.27 -1.68
CA ALA A 106 -18.78 -2.47 -2.67
C ALA A 106 -20.16 -3.12 -2.88
N SER A 107 -21.22 -2.40 -2.51
CA SER A 107 -22.59 -2.87 -2.67
C SER A 107 -22.95 -2.98 -4.14
#